data_AF-U7H5E5-F1
#
_entry.id   AF-U7H5E5-F1
#
_cell.length_a   1.000
_cell.length_b   1.000
_cell.length_c   1.000
_cell.angle_alpha   90.00
_cell.angle_beta   90.00
_cell.angle_gamma   90.00
#
_symmetry.space_group_name_H-M   'P 1'
#
loop_
_entity.id
_entity.type
_entity.pdbx_description
1 polymer ?
#
loop_
_entity_poly.entity_id
_entity_poly.type
_entity_poly.pdbx_seq_one_letter_code
_entity_poly.pdbx_strand_id
1 'polypeptide(L)'
;MKLETLNKNAEFYIASLALGVLEGMRQGILSPEAGIWFLARPSFSNEVLKSKMISDDLKYVIACFDEIDVLSSFDGGEIKQQQMIDELKQRCLSCLQGIDYKNIDMKMTSSINDEDDL
;
A
#
# COMPACT_ATOMS: atom_id res chain seq x y z
N MET A 1 -15.87 -1.01 -5.27
CA MET A 1 -15.07 -2.15 -4.76
C MET A 1 -15.12 -2.14 -3.24
N LYS A 2 -15.45 -3.27 -2.60
CA LYS A 2 -15.48 -3.38 -1.13
C LYS A 2 -14.57 -4.53 -0.72
N LEU A 3 -13.59 -4.26 0.13
CA LEU A 3 -12.65 -5.27 0.65
C LEU A 3 -13.20 -5.83 1.97
N GLU A 4 -13.62 -7.10 1.95
CA GLU A 4 -14.10 -7.81 3.13
C GLU A 4 -13.19 -9.00 3.40
N THR A 5 -12.51 -9.01 4.54
CA THR A 5 -11.48 -10.01 4.84
C THR A 5 -11.30 -10.11 6.35
N LEU A 6 -10.83 -11.27 6.82
CA LEU A 6 -10.31 -11.37 8.17
C LEU A 6 -9.13 -10.40 8.33
N ASN A 7 -9.02 -9.81 9.51
CA ASN A 7 -8.20 -8.64 9.77
C ASN A 7 -6.72 -8.82 9.37
N LYS A 8 -6.07 -9.91 9.83
CA LYS A 8 -4.66 -10.23 9.49
C LYS A 8 -4.43 -10.47 8.01
N ASN A 9 -5.48 -10.87 7.28
CA ASN A 9 -5.36 -11.16 5.86
C ASN A 9 -5.34 -9.83 5.10
N ALA A 10 -6.19 -8.86 5.45
CA ALA A 10 -6.15 -7.52 4.87
C ALA A 10 -4.75 -6.89 4.94
N GLU A 11 -4.14 -6.93 6.12
CA GLU A 11 -2.80 -6.44 6.36
C GLU A 11 -1.75 -7.20 5.54
N PHE A 12 -1.80 -8.54 5.52
CA PHE A 12 -0.93 -9.36 4.69
C PHE A 12 -0.96 -8.94 3.21
N TYR A 13 -2.15 -8.77 2.64
CA TYR A 13 -2.30 -8.46 1.23
C TYR A 13 -1.85 -7.05 0.89
N ILE A 14 -2.22 -6.07 1.71
CA ILE A 14 -1.85 -4.67 1.47
C ILE A 14 -0.33 -4.52 1.66
N ALA A 15 0.27 -5.15 2.68
CA ALA A 15 1.71 -5.14 2.87
C ALA A 15 2.46 -5.84 1.74
N SER A 16 1.94 -6.98 1.23
CA SER A 16 2.54 -7.69 0.09
C SER A 16 2.48 -6.85 -1.19
N LEU A 17 1.35 -6.19 -1.44
CA LEU A 17 1.18 -5.31 -2.60
C LEU A 17 2.11 -4.10 -2.51
N ALA A 18 2.14 -3.43 -1.35
CA ALA A 18 3.04 -2.31 -1.09
C ALA A 18 4.51 -2.70 -1.27
N LEU A 19 4.92 -3.85 -0.74
CA LEU A 19 6.28 -4.36 -0.90
C LEU A 19 6.64 -4.57 -2.39
N GLY A 20 5.75 -5.17 -3.18
CA GLY A 20 5.97 -5.39 -4.61
C GLY A 20 6.09 -4.08 -5.39
N VAL A 21 5.23 -3.10 -5.10
CA VAL A 21 5.27 -1.78 -5.72
C VAL A 21 6.57 -1.05 -5.36
N LEU A 22 6.94 -1.01 -4.08
CA LEU A 22 8.17 -0.38 -3.60
C LEU A 22 9.42 -1.04 -4.19
N GLU A 23 9.44 -2.37 -4.36
CA GLU A 23 10.55 -3.06 -5.02
C GLU A 23 10.65 -2.70 -6.51
N GLY A 24 9.51 -2.56 -7.20
CA GLY A 24 9.47 -2.06 -8.58
C GLY A 24 10.01 -0.63 -8.69
N MET A 25 9.67 0.24 -7.73
CA MET A 25 10.20 1.61 -7.67
C MET A 25 11.71 1.64 -7.42
N ARG A 26 12.20 0.83 -6.47
CA ARG A 26 13.62 0.72 -6.14
C ARG A 26 14.45 0.29 -7.35
N GLN A 27 13.91 -0.60 -8.19
CA GLN A 27 14.56 -1.06 -9.41
C GLN A 27 14.41 -0.08 -10.59
N GLY A 28 13.70 1.04 -10.42
CA GLY A 28 13.40 1.99 -11.49
C GLY A 28 12.42 1.47 -12.55
N ILE A 29 11.71 0.38 -12.26
CA ILE A 29 10.73 -0.25 -13.16
C ILE A 29 9.37 0.46 -13.05
N LEU A 30 9.01 0.90 -11.85
CA LEU A 30 7.78 1.65 -11.59
C LEU A 30 8.12 3.09 -11.21
N SER A 31 7.36 4.05 -11.73
CA SER A 31 7.41 5.43 -11.27
C SER A 31 6.75 5.57 -9.90
N PRO A 32 7.16 6.57 -9.07
CA PRO A 32 6.47 6.91 -7.83
C PRO A 32 4.95 7.13 -8.02
N GLU A 33 4.57 7.85 -9.09
CA GLU A 33 3.17 8.07 -9.47
C GLU A 33 2.36 6.77 -9.59
N ALA A 34 2.95 5.71 -10.13
CA ALA A 34 2.27 4.41 -10.24
C ALA A 34 1.86 3.89 -8.84
N GLY A 35 2.72 4.05 -7.83
CA GLY A 35 2.38 3.67 -6.46
C GLY A 35 1.24 4.49 -5.86
N ILE A 36 1.15 5.78 -6.20
CA ILE A 36 0.00 6.61 -5.80
C ILE A 36 -1.28 6.01 -6.37
N TRP A 37 -1.29 5.66 -7.66
CA TRP A 37 -2.46 5.05 -8.33
C TRP A 37 -2.83 3.67 -7.77
N PHE A 38 -1.85 2.88 -7.33
CA PHE A 38 -2.10 1.58 -6.72
C PHE A 38 -2.57 1.67 -5.26
N LEU A 39 -1.95 2.52 -4.45
CA LEU A 39 -2.01 2.42 -2.98
C LEU A 39 -2.32 3.74 -2.25
N ALA A 40 -2.01 4.91 -2.83
CA ALA A 40 -2.26 6.20 -2.16
C ALA A 40 -3.55 6.90 -2.61
N ARG A 41 -4.30 6.34 -3.57
CA ARG A 41 -5.56 6.95 -4.03
C ARG A 41 -6.53 7.18 -2.88
N PRO A 42 -7.16 8.37 -2.77
CA PRO A 42 -8.03 8.71 -1.65
C PRO A 42 -9.15 7.69 -1.37
N SER A 43 -9.70 7.05 -2.40
CA SER A 43 -10.76 6.04 -2.23
C SER A 43 -10.28 4.76 -1.53
N PHE A 44 -8.98 4.47 -1.57
CA PHE A 44 -8.38 3.30 -0.95
C PHE A 44 -7.59 3.67 0.31
N SER A 45 -6.70 4.67 0.22
CA SER A 45 -5.83 5.07 1.32
C SER A 45 -6.64 5.55 2.53
N ASN A 46 -7.73 6.30 2.34
CA ASN A 46 -8.58 6.71 3.46
C ASN A 46 -9.20 5.54 4.23
N GLU A 47 -9.58 4.46 3.53
CA GLU A 47 -10.14 3.26 4.17
C GLU A 47 -9.05 2.54 4.98
N VAL A 48 -7.83 2.46 4.45
CA VAL A 48 -6.68 1.87 5.16
C VAL A 48 -6.32 2.69 6.41
N LEU A 49 -6.22 4.02 6.26
CA LEU A 49 -5.83 4.93 7.34
C LEU A 49 -6.85 4.97 8.49
N LYS A 50 -8.15 4.88 8.17
CA LYS A 50 -9.24 4.82 9.18
C LYS A 50 -9.41 3.45 9.82
N SER A 51 -8.80 2.41 9.24
CA SER A 51 -8.97 1.05 9.71
C SER A 51 -8.36 0.86 11.10
N LYS A 52 -9.16 0.35 12.05
CA LYS A 52 -8.67 -0.10 13.37
C LYS A 52 -7.94 -1.44 13.31
N MET A 53 -7.98 -2.07 12.14
CA MET A 53 -7.58 -3.45 11.90
C MET A 53 -6.15 -3.49 11.33
N ILE A 54 -5.79 -2.51 10.51
CA ILE A 54 -4.44 -2.36 9.93
C ILE A 54 -3.49 -1.70 10.95
N SER A 55 -2.25 -2.21 11.04
CA SER A 55 -1.21 -1.64 11.90
C SER A 55 -0.81 -0.22 11.48
N ASP A 56 -0.27 0.52 12.45
CA ASP A 56 0.20 1.87 12.19
C ASP A 56 1.44 1.91 11.30
N ASP A 57 2.25 0.85 11.29
CA ASP A 57 3.37 0.70 10.34
C ASP A 57 2.88 0.63 8.90
N LEU A 58 1.85 -0.18 8.61
CA LEU A 58 1.32 -0.26 7.26
C LEU A 58 0.56 1.01 6.87
N LYS A 59 -0.14 1.66 7.80
CA LYS A 59 -0.74 2.98 7.55
C LYS A 59 0.31 4.03 7.21
N TYR A 60 1.43 4.03 7.93
CA TYR A 60 2.55 4.91 7.64
C TYR A 60 3.09 4.66 6.24
N VAL A 61 3.30 3.39 5.86
CA VAL A 61 3.71 3.05 4.49
C VAL A 61 2.75 3.61 3.44
N ILE A 62 1.45 3.41 3.62
CA ILE A 62 0.42 3.88 2.66
C ILE A 62 0.37 5.41 2.61
N ALA A 63 0.50 6.07 3.76
CA ALA A 63 0.56 7.52 3.84
C ALA A 63 1.79 8.08 3.13
N CYS A 64 2.90 7.34 3.07
CA CYS A 64 4.17 7.82 2.54
C CYS A 64 4.32 7.79 1.00
N PHE A 65 3.34 7.23 0.27
CA PHE A 65 3.49 7.00 -1.17
C PHE A 65 3.50 8.28 -2.00
N ASP A 66 2.81 9.35 -1.59
CA ASP A 66 2.88 10.65 -2.23
C ASP A 66 4.16 11.41 -1.88
N GLU A 67 4.72 11.23 -0.68
CA GLU A 67 6.02 11.81 -0.34
C GLU A 67 7.16 11.22 -1.18
N ILE A 68 7.11 9.94 -1.54
CA ILE A 68 8.11 9.34 -2.46
C ILE A 68 8.16 10.12 -3.78
N ASP A 69 7.00 10.47 -4.34
CA ASP A 69 6.92 11.23 -5.60
C ASP A 69 7.51 12.64 -5.43
N VAL A 70 7.11 13.33 -4.36
CA VAL A 70 7.58 14.68 -4.04
C VAL A 70 9.09 14.72 -3.80
N LEU A 71 9.69 13.68 -3.20
CA LEU A 71 11.12 13.64 -2.90
C LEU A 71 12.00 13.77 -4.15
N SER A 72 11.56 13.29 -5.31
CA SER A 72 12.31 13.41 -6.56
C SER A 72 12.52 14.86 -7.03
N SER A 73 11.71 15.80 -6.53
CA SER A 73 11.74 17.21 -6.96
C SER A 73 12.81 18.06 -6.27
N PHE A 74 13.47 17.55 -5.23
CA PHE A 74 14.49 18.28 -4.47
C PHE A 74 15.91 17.97 -4.91
N ASP A 75 16.84 18.89 -4.63
CA ASP A 75 18.27 18.63 -4.79
C ASP A 75 18.75 17.51 -3.85
N GLY A 76 19.43 16.51 -4.41
CA GLY A 76 19.74 15.25 -3.72
C GLY A 76 18.50 14.37 -3.41
N GLY A 77 17.36 14.67 -4.03
CA GLY A 77 16.07 14.00 -3.81
C GLY A 77 16.08 12.51 -4.11
N GLU A 78 16.77 12.09 -5.17
CA GLU A 78 16.87 10.68 -5.58
C GLU A 78 17.44 9.78 -4.47
N ILE A 79 18.49 10.22 -3.78
CA ILE A 79 19.10 9.45 -2.69
C ILE A 79 18.12 9.29 -1.53
N LYS A 80 17.45 10.38 -1.15
CA LYS A 80 16.45 10.37 -0.08
C LYS A 80 15.23 9.54 -0.44
N GLN A 81 14.81 9.57 -1.70
CA GLN A 81 13.73 8.74 -2.21
C GLN A 81 14.08 7.26 -2.07
N GLN A 82 15.27 6.84 -2.48
CA GLN A 82 15.70 5.44 -2.34
C GLN A 82 15.81 5.01 -0.87
N GLN A 83 16.33 5.88 0.01
CA GLN A 83 16.38 5.63 1.45
C GLN A 83 14.98 5.43 2.04
N MET A 84 14.02 6.28 1.65
CA MET A 84 12.64 6.16 2.08
C MET A 84 12.02 4.86 1.57
N ILE A 85 12.18 4.53 0.29
CA ILE A 85 11.69 3.28 -0.29
C ILE A 85 12.22 2.07 0.49
N ASP A 86 13.52 2.04 0.82
CA ASP A 86 14.09 0.94 1.59
C ASP A 86 13.55 0.87 3.03
N GLU A 87 13.33 2.01 3.70
CA GLU A 87 12.67 2.06 5.01
C GLU A 87 11.25 1.47 4.95
N LEU A 88 10.44 1.93 4.00
CA LEU A 88 9.05 1.50 3.85
C LEU A 88 8.96 0.00 3.53
N LYS A 89 9.90 -0.52 2.72
CA LYS A 89 10.00 -1.96 2.47
C LYS A 89 10.28 -2.75 3.74
N GLN A 90 11.16 -2.28 4.63
CA GLN A 90 11.40 -2.95 5.90
C GLN A 90 10.15 -2.99 6.76
N ARG A 91 9.37 -1.90 6.81
CA ARG A 91 8.09 -1.86 7.52
C ARG A 91 7.07 -2.86 6.95
N CYS A 92 6.97 -2.97 5.62
CA CYS A 92 6.16 -4.00 4.98
C CYS A 92 6.60 -5.41 5.39
N LEU A 93 7.90 -5.70 5.39
CA LEU A 93 8.44 -6.99 5.79
C LEU A 93 8.12 -7.31 7.27
N SER A 94 8.22 -6.33 8.17
CA SER A 94 7.83 -6.50 9.57
C SER A 94 6.34 -6.83 9.72
N CYS A 95 5.47 -6.18 8.93
CA CYS A 95 4.05 -6.52 8.90
C CYS A 95 3.81 -7.97 8.47
N LEU A 96 4.60 -8.48 7.50
CA LEU A 96 4.46 -9.84 6.99
C LEU A 96 5.03 -10.91 7.94
N GLN A 97 6.10 -10.59 8.68
CA GLN A 97 6.74 -11.53 9.61
C GLN A 97 5.86 -11.91 10.82
N GLY A 98 4.87 -11.07 11.18
CA GLY A 98 3.95 -11.31 12.29
C GLY A 98 2.76 -12.21 11.98
N ILE A 99 2.66 -12.77 10.76
CA ILE A 99 1.44 -13.38 10.25
C ILE A 99 1.48 -14.90 10.32
N ASP A 100 0.38 -15.49 10.81
CA ASP A 100 0.16 -16.93 10.78
C ASP A 100 -0.45 -17.35 9.44
N TYR A 101 0.42 -17.83 8.54
CA TYR A 101 0.09 -18.18 7.16
C TYR A 101 -0.95 -19.31 7.04
N LYS A 102 -1.21 -20.08 8.10
CA LYS A 102 -2.18 -21.20 8.08
C LYS A 102 -3.63 -20.75 8.09
N ASN A 103 -3.89 -19.47 8.40
CA ASN A 103 -5.24 -18.92 8.57
C ASN A 103 -5.55 -17.78 7.57
N ILE A 104 -4.83 -17.71 6.45
CA ILE A 104 -5.04 -16.70 5.42
C ILE A 104 -6.13 -17.14 4.45
N ASP A 105 -7.24 -16.38 4.42
CA ASP A 105 -8.38 -16.50 3.53
C ASP A 105 -8.89 -15.09 3.16
N MET A 106 -9.12 -14.83 1.87
CA MET A 106 -9.61 -13.54 1.36
C MET A 106 -10.78 -13.74 0.41
N LYS A 107 -11.82 -12.93 0.59
CA LYS A 107 -12.93 -12.84 -0.35
C LYS A 107 -13.01 -11.43 -0.94
N MET A 108 -12.63 -11.29 -2.21
CA MET A 108 -12.88 -10.06 -2.96
C MET A 108 -14.28 -10.09 -3.55
N THR A 109 -15.06 -9.04 -3.30
CA THR A 109 -16.38 -8.86 -3.91
C THR A 109 -16.42 -7.53 -4.66
N SER A 110 -16.87 -7.59 -5.91
CA SER A 110 -17.14 -6.42 -6.73
C SER A 110 -18.65 -6.34 -6.92
N SER A 111 -19.24 -5.22 -6.52
CA SER A 111 -20.60 -4.84 -6.87
C SER A 111 -20.50 -3.65 -7.81
N ILE A 112 -20.97 -3.85 -9.05
CA ILE A 112 -21.30 -2.75 -9.96
C ILE A 112 -22.79 -2.51 -9.71
N ASN A 113 -23.13 -1.35 -9.17
CA ASN A 113 -24.53 -0.93 -9.17
C ASN A 113 -24.78 -0.32 -10.53
N ASP A 114 -25.42 -1.09 -11.42
CA ASP A 114 -26.02 -0.55 -12.63
C ASP A 114 -27.30 0.21 -12.22
N GLU A 115 -27.13 1.44 -11.74
CA GLU A 115 -28.21 2.43 -11.62
C GLU A 115 -27.84 3.65 -12.48
N ASP A 116 -27.74 3.42 -13.78
CA ASP A 116 -27.85 4.47 -14.81
C ASP A 116 -28.94 4.04 -15.81
N ASP A 117 -30.15 3.77 -15.30
CA ASP A 117 -31.37 3.82 -16.11
C ASP A 117 -31.81 5.29 -16.19
N LEU A 118 -31.32 6.01 -17.22
CA LEU A 118 -31.88 7.28 -17.69
C LEU A 118 -32.56 7.08 -19.05
#